data_AF-A0A1K2I7C8-F1
#
_entry.id   AF-A0A1K2I7C8-F1
#
_cell.length_a   1.000
_cell.length_b   1.000
_cell.length_c   1.000
_cell.angle_alpha   90.00
_cell.angle_beta   90.00
_cell.angle_gamma   90.00
#
_symmetry.space_group_name_H-M   'P 1'
#
loop_
_entity.id
_entity.type
_entity.pdbx_description
1 polymer ?
#
loop_
_entity_poly.entity_id
_entity_poly.type
_entity_poly.pdbx_seq_one_letter_code
_entity_poly.pdbx_strand_id
1 'polypeptide(L)'
;MIEASAQADVPQAVIAQAQLEENHAFQTKLAAYRQQALAAGVEQVKILIMRGTARELLKKQPTDLILIGQTTQTALDRFMLGSFATAVVRDANCDVLVVKNH
;
A
#
# COMPACT_ATOMS: atom_id res chain seq x y z
N MET A 1 28.79 39.07 1.15
CA MET A 1 27.36 38.83 0.89
C MET A 1 27.14 37.32 0.96
N ILE A 2 26.27 36.89 1.86
CA ILE A 2 25.98 35.47 2.18
C ILE A 2 24.62 35.18 1.58
N GLU A 3 24.46 34.07 0.85
CA GLU A 3 23.17 33.39 0.74
C GLU A 3 23.38 31.88 0.93
N ALA A 4 23.13 31.45 2.17
CA ALA A 4 22.86 30.07 2.50
C ALA A 4 21.38 29.82 2.20
N SER A 5 21.09 28.92 1.26
CA SER A 5 19.74 28.36 1.07
C SER A 5 19.66 27.07 1.87
N ALA A 6 19.02 27.17 3.03
CA ALA A 6 18.76 26.07 3.96
C ALA A 6 17.97 24.94 3.29
N GLN A 7 18.60 23.79 3.11
CA GLN A 7 17.90 22.53 2.97
C GLN A 7 17.33 22.15 4.35
N ALA A 8 16.00 22.10 4.45
CA ALA A 8 15.32 21.63 5.65
C ALA A 8 15.59 20.13 5.85
N ASP A 9 16.59 19.82 6.66
CA ASP A 9 16.89 18.46 7.11
C ASP A 9 15.85 18.06 8.16
N VAL A 10 14.75 17.46 7.71
CA VAL A 10 13.71 16.94 8.60
C VAL A 10 14.33 15.78 9.41
N PRO A 11 14.40 15.88 10.75
CA PRO A 11 15.06 14.84 11.54
C PRO A 11 14.41 13.47 11.33
N GLN A 12 15.22 12.44 11.02
CA GLN A 12 14.74 11.05 10.82
C GLN A 12 13.88 10.54 11.99
N ALA A 13 14.09 11.05 13.21
CA ALA A 13 13.27 10.74 14.38
C ALA A 13 11.82 11.24 14.26
N VAL A 14 11.59 12.42 13.67
CA VAL A 14 10.24 12.98 13.43
C VAL A 14 9.52 12.18 12.35
N ILE A 15 10.24 11.80 11.30
CA ILE A 15 9.72 10.90 10.25
C ILE A 15 9.38 9.54 10.86
N ALA A 16 10.24 8.98 11.72
CA ALA A 16 10.01 7.69 12.38
C ALA A 16 8.83 7.73 13.37
N GLN A 17 8.65 8.83 14.11
CA GLN A 17 7.54 9.01 15.05
C GLN A 17 6.20 9.16 14.32
N ALA A 18 6.14 10.02 13.28
CA ALA A 18 4.96 10.16 12.44
C ALA A 18 4.60 8.84 11.73
N GLN A 19 5.62 8.09 11.28
CA GLN A 19 5.44 6.76 10.71
C GLN A 19 4.93 5.75 11.74
N LEU A 20 5.35 5.81 13.00
CA LEU A 20 4.91 4.90 14.05
C LEU A 20 3.43 5.11 14.38
N GLU A 21 2.99 6.37 14.46
CA GLU A 21 1.59 6.72 14.69
C GLU A 21 0.70 6.33 13.51
N GLU A 22 1.13 6.63 12.28
CA GLU A 22 0.44 6.24 11.05
C GLU A 22 0.35 4.70 10.93
N ASN A 23 1.45 4.00 11.24
CA ASN A 23 1.46 2.55 11.28
C ASN A 23 0.48 2.02 12.34
N HIS A 24 0.35 2.65 13.51
CA HIS A 24 -0.55 2.16 14.55
C HIS A 24 -2.02 2.23 14.12
N ALA A 25 -2.46 3.36 13.55
CA ALA A 25 -3.81 3.50 13.00
C ALA A 25 -4.07 2.50 11.86
N PHE A 26 -3.06 2.27 11.01
CA PHE A 26 -3.14 1.29 9.93
C PHE A 26 -3.23 -0.15 10.47
N GLN A 27 -2.47 -0.48 11.52
CA GLN A 27 -2.48 -1.79 12.17
C GLN A 27 -3.84 -2.11 12.79
N THR A 28 -4.50 -1.15 13.45
CA THR A 28 -5.86 -1.34 13.97
C THR A 28 -6.85 -1.70 12.86
N LYS A 29 -6.79 -0.98 11.74
CA LYS A 29 -7.65 -1.25 10.59
C LYS A 29 -7.35 -2.61 9.94
N LEU A 30 -6.08 -2.97 9.81
CA LEU A 30 -5.65 -4.27 9.28
C LEU A 30 -6.07 -5.44 10.20
N ALA A 31 -6.06 -5.25 11.51
CA ALA A 31 -6.53 -6.26 12.47
C ALA A 31 -8.03 -6.55 12.28
N ALA A 32 -8.85 -5.52 12.06
CA ALA A 32 -10.27 -5.70 11.74
C ALA A 32 -10.46 -6.47 10.43
N TYR A 33 -9.72 -6.13 9.37
CA TYR A 33 -9.77 -6.87 8.10
C TYR A 33 -9.33 -8.32 8.23
N ARG A 34 -8.30 -8.59 9.03
CA ARG A 34 -7.89 -9.96 9.34
C ARG A 34 -9.05 -10.75 9.97
N GLN A 35 -9.73 -10.17 10.95
CA GLN A 35 -10.86 -10.83 11.60
C GLN A 35 -12.01 -11.10 10.61
N GLN A 36 -12.31 -10.15 9.72
CA GLN A 36 -13.31 -10.34 8.67
C GLN A 36 -12.93 -11.48 7.71
N ALA A 37 -11.66 -11.55 7.31
CA ALA A 37 -11.18 -12.62 6.42
C ALA A 37 -11.27 -14.00 7.09
N LEU A 38 -10.88 -14.10 8.37
CA LEU A 38 -11.02 -15.32 9.16
C LEU A 38 -12.51 -15.73 9.29
N ALA A 39 -13.39 -14.77 9.58
CA ALA A 39 -14.84 -15.02 9.70
C ALA A 39 -15.48 -15.44 8.36
N ALA A 40 -14.92 -15.01 7.23
CA ALA A 40 -15.32 -15.44 5.89
C ALA A 40 -14.76 -16.82 5.48
N GLY A 41 -13.99 -17.48 6.35
CA GLY A 41 -13.45 -18.83 6.13
C GLY A 41 -12.02 -18.89 5.58
N VAL A 42 -11.30 -17.77 5.51
CA VAL A 42 -9.88 -17.79 5.14
C VAL A 42 -9.07 -18.33 6.30
N GLU A 43 -8.50 -19.53 6.18
CA GLU A 43 -7.82 -20.21 7.29
C GLU A 43 -6.51 -19.53 7.72
N GLN A 44 -5.75 -19.01 6.75
CA GLN A 44 -4.43 -18.45 6.98
C GLN A 44 -4.34 -17.02 6.46
N VAL A 45 -4.39 -16.08 7.39
CA VAL A 45 -4.17 -14.66 7.10
C VAL A 45 -2.83 -14.25 7.68
N LYS A 46 -2.03 -13.49 6.93
CA LYS A 46 -0.80 -12.83 7.41
C LYS A 46 -0.88 -11.36 7.04
N ILE A 47 -0.54 -10.49 7.98
CA ILE A 47 -0.44 -9.04 7.73
C ILE A 47 1.03 -8.72 7.53
N LEU A 48 1.37 -8.10 6.40
CA LEU A 48 2.70 -7.61 6.10
C LEU A 48 2.60 -6.13 5.71
N ILE A 49 3.29 -5.27 6.44
CA ILE A 49 3.45 -3.86 6.05
C ILE A 49 4.80 -3.75 5.36
N MET A 50 4.79 -3.40 4.08
CA MET A 50 5.98 -3.29 3.26
C MET A 50 6.10 -1.89 2.67
N ARG A 51 7.33 -1.42 2.52
CA ARG A 51 7.67 -0.15 1.85
C ARG A 51 8.51 -0.42 0.63
N GLY A 52 8.26 0.32 -0.44
CA GLY A 52 8.96 0.21 -1.71
C GLY A 52 8.05 0.42 -2.91
N THR A 53 8.64 0.32 -4.10
CA THR A 53 7.90 0.35 -5.37
C THR A 53 7.17 -0.97 -5.61
N ALA A 54 6.12 -0.97 -6.44
CA ALA A 54 5.39 -2.20 -6.78
C ALA A 54 6.34 -3.31 -7.29
N ARG A 55 7.29 -2.96 -8.17
CA ARG A 55 8.27 -3.89 -8.73
C ARG A 55 9.17 -4.54 -7.68
N GLU A 56 9.60 -3.79 -6.67
CA GLU A 56 10.40 -4.34 -5.57
C GLU A 56 9.59 -5.29 -4.69
N LEU A 57 8.32 -4.95 -4.45
CA LEU A 57 7.42 -5.74 -3.62
C LEU A 57 7.02 -7.06 -4.28
N LEU A 58 6.72 -7.03 -5.58
CA LEU A 58 6.41 -8.22 -6.38
C LEU A 58 7.55 -9.25 -6.38
N LYS A 59 8.81 -8.81 -6.31
CA LYS A 59 9.96 -9.72 -6.23
C LYS A 59 10.15 -10.39 -4.87
N LYS A 60 9.64 -9.77 -3.80
CA LYS A 60 9.84 -10.25 -2.42
C LYS A 60 8.84 -11.33 -2.03
N GLN A 61 7.71 -11.42 -2.71
CA GLN A 61 6.64 -12.37 -2.41
C GLN A 61 6.20 -13.05 -3.72
N PRO A 62 6.66 -14.29 -3.98
CA PRO A 62 6.06 -15.08 -5.05
C PRO A 62 4.60 -15.35 -4.68
N THR A 63 3.67 -15.03 -5.57
CA THR A 63 2.23 -15.17 -5.34
C THR A 63 1.57 -15.52 -6.66
N ASP A 64 0.57 -16.39 -6.63
CA ASP A 64 -0.10 -16.86 -7.84
C ASP A 64 -1.28 -15.95 -8.25
N LEU A 65 -1.78 -15.14 -7.31
CA LEU A 65 -2.86 -14.18 -7.52
C LEU A 65 -2.67 -12.92 -6.65
N ILE A 66 -2.78 -11.74 -7.26
CA ILE A 66 -2.77 -10.46 -6.56
C ILE A 66 -4.15 -9.81 -6.64
N LEU A 67 -4.72 -9.52 -5.47
CA LEU A 67 -5.93 -8.71 -5.33
C LEU A 67 -5.54 -7.27 -5.03
N ILE A 68 -6.03 -6.32 -5.82
CA ILE A 68 -5.76 -4.90 -5.60
C ILE A 68 -7.00 -4.04 -5.82
N GLY A 69 -7.19 -3.06 -4.94
CA GLY A 69 -8.25 -2.08 -5.08
C GLY A 69 -7.93 -1.02 -6.14
N GLN A 70 -8.96 -0.48 -6.78
CA GLN A 70 -8.84 0.74 -7.59
C GLN A 70 -8.84 1.98 -6.69
N THR A 71 -7.86 2.89 -6.87
CA THR A 71 -7.89 4.19 -6.16
C THR A 71 -8.72 5.20 -6.94
N THR A 72 -9.93 5.52 -6.47
CA THR A 72 -10.74 6.62 -7.03
C THR A 72 -10.57 7.88 -6.19
N GLN A 73 -9.96 8.93 -6.75
CA GLN A 73 -9.84 10.23 -6.09
C GLN A 73 -10.94 11.23 -6.50
N THR A 74 -11.68 10.97 -7.59
CA THR A 74 -12.78 11.83 -8.05
C THR A 74 -13.73 11.09 -9.00
N ALA A 75 -14.96 11.59 -9.16
CA ALA A 75 -15.99 10.96 -10.01
C ALA A 75 -15.61 10.84 -11.50
N LEU A 76 -14.66 11.67 -11.96
CA LEU A 76 -14.12 11.65 -13.33
C LEU A 76 -13.03 10.55 -13.52
N ASP A 77 -12.44 10.05 -12.42
CA ASP A 77 -11.37 9.05 -12.43
C ASP A 77 -11.86 7.60 -12.29
N ARG A 78 -13.15 7.33 -12.54
CA ARG A 78 -13.74 5.98 -12.44
C ARG A 78 -13.08 4.93 -13.34
N PHE A 79 -12.27 5.36 -14.32
CA PHE A 79 -11.51 4.49 -15.22
C PHE A 79 -10.01 4.42 -14.89
N MET A 80 -9.52 5.18 -13.91
CA MET A 80 -8.10 5.21 -13.54
C MET A 80 -7.81 4.23 -12.39
N LEU A 81 -6.83 3.35 -12.58
CA LEU A 81 -6.40 2.35 -11.60
C LEU A 81 -5.60 2.96 -10.43
N GLY A 82 -4.96 4.11 -10.67
CA GLY A 82 -3.94 4.70 -9.80
C GLY A 82 -2.54 4.18 -10.14
N SER A 83 -1.50 4.92 -9.73
CA SER A 83 -0.12 4.64 -10.14
C SER A 83 0.41 3.29 -9.63
N PHE A 84 0.13 2.95 -8.37
CA PHE A 84 0.60 1.70 -7.77
C PHE A 84 -0.11 0.47 -8.38
N ALA A 85 -1.44 0.50 -8.50
CA ALA A 85 -2.19 -0.57 -9.13
C ALA A 85 -1.83 -0.74 -10.61
N THR A 86 -1.60 0.37 -11.33
CA THR A 86 -1.10 0.31 -12.71
C THR A 86 0.27 -0.37 -12.81
N ALA A 87 1.17 -0.08 -11.87
CA ALA A 87 2.49 -0.72 -11.84
C ALA A 87 2.38 -2.21 -11.51
N VAL A 88 1.51 -2.61 -10.58
CA VAL A 88 1.26 -4.02 -10.26
C VAL A 88 0.70 -4.77 -11.46
N VAL A 89 -0.37 -4.27 -12.09
CA VAL A 89 -0.99 -4.90 -13.27
C VAL A 89 0.01 -5.05 -14.43
N ARG A 90 0.95 -4.11 -14.56
CA ARG A 90 1.95 -4.12 -15.64
C ARG A 90 3.11 -5.08 -15.38
N ASP A 91 3.60 -5.13 -14.15
CA ASP A 91 4.87 -5.79 -13.80
C ASP A 91 4.68 -7.14 -13.08
N ALA A 92 3.46 -7.52 -12.69
CA ALA A 92 3.20 -8.81 -12.03
C ALA A 92 3.44 -9.99 -12.97
N ASN A 93 4.05 -11.05 -12.44
CA ASN A 93 4.30 -12.30 -13.15
C ASN A 93 3.17 -13.34 -12.94
N CYS A 94 2.03 -12.91 -12.41
CA CYS A 94 0.91 -13.76 -12.02
C CYS A 94 -0.43 -13.05 -12.27
N ASP A 95 -1.53 -13.75 -12.00
CA ASP A 95 -2.86 -13.19 -12.21
C ASP A 95 -3.10 -11.98 -11.28
N VAL A 96 -3.71 -10.93 -11.83
CA VAL A 96 -4.06 -9.72 -11.07
C VAL A 96 -5.56 -9.45 -11.21
N LEU A 97 -6.27 -9.46 -10.09
CA LEU A 97 -7.69 -9.08 -10.03
C LEU A 97 -7.82 -7.68 -9.42
N VAL A 98 -8.31 -6.75 -10.23
CA VAL A 98 -8.66 -5.40 -9.78
C VAL A 98 -10.09 -5.41 -9.25
N VAL A 99 -10.24 -5.11 -7.96
CA VAL A 99 -11.54 -5.04 -7.28
C VAL A 99 -12.02 -3.59 -7.21
N LYS A 100 -13.23 -3.34 -7.71
CA LYS A 100 -13.92 -2.06 -7.54
C LYS A 100 -14.77 -2.14 -6.28
N ASN A 101 -14.62 -1.17 -5.39
CA ASN A 101 -15.50 -1.03 -4.23
C ASN A 101 -16.74 -0.22 -4.67
N HIS A 102 -17.94 -0.71 -4.33
CA HIS A 102 -19.22 -0.05 -4.62
C HIS A 102 -19.55 1.03 -3.59
#